data_AF-A0AAD0NEW0-F1
#
_entry.id   AF-A0AAD0NEW0-F1
#
_cell.length_a   1.000
_cell.length_b   1.000
_cell.length_c   1.000
_cell.angle_alpha   90.00
_cell.angle_beta   90.00
_cell.angle_gamma   90.00
#
_symmetry.space_group_name_H-M   'P 1'
#
loop_
_entity.id
_entity.type
_entity.pdbx_description
1 polymer ?
#
loop_
_entity_poly.entity_id
_entity_poly.type
_entity_poly.pdbx_seq_one_letter_code
_entity_poly.pdbx_strand_id
1 'polypeptide(L)'
;MAQASAPVRTGDDNLPLEYTSVAAFAEKLPQRKDIERLQAQTPAGMVVLQTSKETVENDPDYTATTWVLFTAPHPLAPSVVRMRTAIGWDREHPFRRTRKMATLCEGSTAACDAVAVQARKLAAAPL
;
A
#
# COMPACT_ATOMS: atom_id res chain seq x y z
N MET A 1 23.33 -17.35 -9.79
CA MET A 1 21.89 -17.37 -10.12
C MET A 1 21.14 -17.10 -8.83
N ALA A 2 20.61 -15.88 -8.63
CA ALA A 2 19.85 -15.55 -7.43
C ALA A 2 18.49 -16.25 -7.53
N GLN A 3 18.17 -17.13 -6.56
CA GLN A 3 16.85 -17.75 -6.46
C GLN A 3 15.82 -16.63 -6.34
N ALA A 4 14.88 -16.58 -7.29
CA ALA A 4 13.69 -15.75 -7.14
C ALA A 4 12.96 -16.24 -5.88
N SER A 5 13.02 -15.43 -4.83
CA SER A 5 12.34 -15.73 -3.57
C SER A 5 10.84 -15.66 -3.83
N ALA A 6 10.08 -16.64 -3.30
CA ALA A 6 8.62 -16.60 -3.39
C ALA A 6 8.09 -15.26 -2.84
N PRO A 7 6.98 -14.72 -3.39
CA PRO A 7 6.45 -13.43 -2.98
C PRO A 7 6.18 -13.39 -1.47
N VAL A 8 6.80 -12.44 -0.77
CA VAL A 8 6.64 -12.26 0.67
C VAL A 8 5.43 -11.36 0.92
N ARG A 9 4.45 -11.87 1.65
CA ARG A 9 3.27 -11.12 2.09
C ARG A 9 3.31 -10.91 3.60
N THR A 10 3.27 -9.67 4.05
CA THR A 10 3.27 -9.33 5.48
C THR A 10 2.32 -8.18 5.74
N GLY A 11 1.90 -8.01 6.99
CA GLY A 11 0.99 -6.93 7.37
C GLY A 11 -0.04 -7.37 8.40
N ASP A 12 -0.78 -6.41 8.94
CA ASP A 12 -1.88 -6.64 9.88
C ASP A 12 -3.26 -6.49 9.21
N ASP A 13 -3.28 -6.25 7.90
CA ASP A 13 -4.46 -6.26 7.06
C ASP A 13 -4.74 -7.68 6.54
N ASN A 14 -5.83 -8.26 7.02
CA ASN A 14 -6.25 -9.61 6.64
C ASN A 14 -6.99 -9.67 5.29
N LEU A 15 -7.26 -8.53 4.64
CA LEU A 15 -7.87 -8.54 3.32
C LEU A 15 -6.85 -8.94 2.23
N PRO A 16 -7.26 -9.74 1.23
CA PRO A 16 -6.37 -10.09 0.13
C PRO A 16 -5.92 -8.83 -0.61
N LEU A 17 -4.69 -8.85 -1.11
CA LEU A 17 -4.20 -7.86 -2.05
C LEU A 17 -4.94 -7.96 -3.38
N GLU A 18 -5.10 -6.82 -4.07
CA GLU A 18 -5.89 -6.70 -5.29
C GLU A 18 -5.30 -7.51 -6.45
N TYR A 19 -3.98 -7.66 -6.48
CA TYR A 19 -3.26 -8.43 -7.48
C TYR A 19 -2.20 -9.34 -6.85
N THR A 20 -1.76 -10.33 -7.60
CA THR A 20 -0.82 -11.35 -7.11
C THR A 20 0.65 -11.04 -7.38
N SER A 21 0.96 -10.04 -8.22
CA SER A 21 2.33 -9.63 -8.56
C SER A 21 2.48 -8.11 -8.59
N VAL A 22 3.69 -7.61 -8.30
CA VAL A 22 4.00 -6.17 -8.32
C VAL A 22 3.84 -5.59 -9.72
N ALA A 23 4.18 -6.38 -10.76
CA ALA A 23 3.96 -5.99 -12.15
C ALA A 23 2.48 -5.74 -12.46
N ALA A 24 1.58 -6.62 -12.00
CA ALA A 24 0.14 -6.44 -12.20
C ALA A 24 -0.39 -5.19 -11.47
N PHE A 25 0.13 -4.89 -10.27
CA PHE A 25 -0.15 -3.63 -9.60
C PHE A 25 0.31 -2.43 -10.44
N ALA A 26 1.56 -2.43 -10.92
CA ALA A 26 2.10 -1.31 -11.69
C ALA A 26 1.35 -1.07 -13.01
N GLU A 27 0.86 -2.13 -13.65
CA GLU A 27 0.12 -2.04 -14.92
C GLU A 27 -1.35 -1.66 -14.72
N LYS A 28 -2.06 -2.36 -13.84
CA LYS A 28 -3.52 -2.29 -13.75
C LYS A 28 -4.02 -1.26 -12.77
N LEU A 29 -3.29 -1.01 -11.68
CA LEU A 29 -3.72 -0.07 -10.65
C LEU A 29 -3.89 1.34 -11.26
N PRO A 30 -2.93 1.94 -11.99
CA PRO A 30 -3.09 3.28 -12.56
C PRO A 30 -4.24 3.47 -13.56
N GLN A 31 -4.81 2.38 -14.08
CA GLN A 31 -5.93 2.42 -15.04
C GLN A 31 -7.30 2.49 -14.34
N ARG A 32 -7.33 2.29 -13.02
CA ARG A 32 -8.55 2.38 -12.22
C ARG A 32 -9.05 3.83 -12.15
N LYS A 33 -10.36 3.99 -12.25
CA LYS A 33 -11.03 5.31 -12.20
C LYS A 33 -11.28 5.80 -10.78
N ASP A 34 -11.25 4.89 -9.81
CA ASP A 34 -11.51 5.15 -8.40
C ASP A 34 -10.23 5.48 -7.60
N ILE A 35 -9.12 5.73 -8.31
CA ILE A 35 -7.85 6.11 -7.69
C ILE A 35 -7.25 7.33 -8.37
N GLU A 36 -6.42 8.03 -7.62
CA GLU A 36 -5.66 9.20 -8.04
C GLU A 36 -4.18 9.02 -7.68
N ARG A 37 -3.29 9.57 -8.52
CA ARG A 37 -1.86 9.60 -8.23
C ARG A 37 -1.56 10.80 -7.36
N LEU A 38 -0.96 10.56 -6.20
CA LEU A 38 -0.51 11.66 -5.35
C LEU A 38 0.70 12.33 -6.00
N GLN A 39 0.57 13.62 -6.30
CA GLN A 39 1.66 14.44 -6.83
C GLN A 39 2.60 14.86 -5.69
N ALA A 40 3.33 13.88 -5.15
CA ALA A 40 4.43 14.12 -4.23
C ALA A 40 5.77 14.04 -5.00
N GLN A 41 6.78 14.80 -4.57
CA GLN A 41 8.15 14.56 -5.00
C GLN A 41 8.62 13.23 -4.42
N THR A 42 8.40 12.15 -5.16
CA THR A 42 8.83 10.81 -4.76
C THR A 42 10.21 10.49 -5.34
N PRO A 43 11.02 9.66 -4.65
CA PRO A 43 12.24 9.10 -5.21
C PRO A 43 12.00 8.39 -6.55
N ALA A 44 13.04 8.29 -7.37
CA ALA A 44 12.97 7.55 -8.63
C ALA A 44 12.54 6.09 -8.38
N GLY A 45 11.60 5.61 -9.18
CA GLY A 45 11.02 4.28 -9.00
C GLY A 45 10.01 4.16 -7.86
N MET A 46 9.57 5.25 -7.24
CA MET A 46 8.47 5.25 -6.25
C MET A 46 7.22 5.94 -6.82
N VAL A 47 6.08 5.25 -6.76
CA VAL A 47 4.77 5.78 -7.17
C VAL A 47 3.79 5.62 -6.01
N VAL A 48 3.07 6.69 -5.68
CA VAL A 48 2.02 6.66 -4.66
C VAL A 48 0.67 6.91 -5.32
N LEU A 49 -0.24 5.97 -5.13
CA LEU A 49 -1.60 6.01 -5.62
C LEU A 49 -2.54 5.94 -4.42
N GLN A 50 -3.69 6.60 -4.49
CA GLN A 50 -4.68 6.58 -3.42
C GLN A 50 -6.08 6.50 -4.01
N THR A 51 -7.04 5.90 -3.30
CA THR A 51 -8.46 6.04 -3.63
C THR A 51 -8.86 7.50 -3.78
N SER A 52 -9.68 7.80 -4.78
CA SER A 52 -10.15 9.16 -5.03
C SER A 52 -10.99 9.69 -3.89
N LYS A 53 -11.03 11.00 -3.71
CA LYS A 53 -11.95 11.65 -2.74
C LYS A 53 -13.40 11.13 -2.86
N GLU A 54 -13.93 11.05 -4.07
CA GLU A 54 -15.28 10.55 -4.33
C GLU A 54 -15.46 9.10 -3.84
N THR A 55 -14.43 8.26 -4.02
CA THR A 55 -14.46 6.87 -3.55
C THR A 55 -14.49 6.80 -2.03
N VAL A 56 -13.72 7.66 -1.34
CA VAL A 56 -13.68 7.72 0.12
C VAL A 56 -14.99 8.24 0.70
N GLU A 57 -15.60 9.27 0.09
CA GLU A 57 -16.87 9.85 0.56
C GLU A 57 -18.07 8.90 0.39
N ASN A 58 -17.99 7.96 -0.55
CA ASN A 58 -19.01 6.94 -0.78
C ASN A 58 -18.77 5.64 0.03
N ASP A 59 -17.63 5.54 0.73
CA ASP A 59 -17.33 4.40 1.60
C ASP A 59 -18.01 4.58 2.97
N PRO A 60 -18.78 3.58 3.46
CA PRO A 60 -19.51 3.71 4.72
C PRO A 60 -18.61 3.91 5.94
N ASP A 61 -17.35 3.46 5.85
CA ASP A 61 -16.34 3.57 6.91
C ASP A 61 -15.34 4.71 6.63
N TYR A 62 -15.60 5.54 5.61
CA TYR A 62 -14.68 6.58 5.13
C TYR A 62 -13.26 6.04 4.91
N THR A 63 -13.16 4.88 4.26
CA THR A 63 -11.88 4.20 4.04
C THR A 63 -11.11 4.79 2.87
N ALA A 64 -9.94 5.35 3.16
CA ALA A 64 -8.93 5.66 2.16
C ALA A 64 -7.94 4.50 2.01
N THR A 65 -7.68 4.06 0.78
CA THR A 65 -6.62 3.10 0.49
C THR A 65 -5.49 3.76 -0.28
N THR A 66 -4.28 3.68 0.25
CA THR A 66 -3.05 4.17 -0.39
C THR A 66 -2.19 2.98 -0.78
N TRP A 67 -1.70 2.98 -2.02
CA TRP A 67 -0.70 2.04 -2.52
C TRP A 67 0.62 2.77 -2.77
N VAL A 68 1.70 2.24 -2.23
CA VAL A 68 3.06 2.66 -2.51
C VAL A 68 3.73 1.58 -3.35
N LEU A 69 3.98 1.88 -4.62
CA LEU A 69 4.65 1.00 -5.56
C LEU A 69 6.13 1.36 -5.63
N PHE A 70 6.99 0.35 -5.49
CA PHE A 70 8.42 0.47 -5.70
C PHE A 70 8.82 -0.35 -6.93
N THR A 71 9.30 0.33 -7.96
CA THR A 71 9.80 -0.22 -9.22
C THR A 71 11.28 0.17 -9.40
N ALA A 72 11.99 -0.51 -10.30
CA ALA A 72 13.37 -0.14 -10.60
C ALA A 72 13.44 1.34 -11.05
N PRO A 73 14.44 2.13 -10.60
CA PRO A 73 15.67 1.73 -9.90
C PRO A 73 15.59 1.76 -8.35
N HIS A 74 14.41 1.79 -7.75
CA HIS A 74 14.28 1.93 -6.29
C HIS A 74 14.87 0.73 -5.53
N PRO A 75 15.60 0.93 -4.41
CA PRO A 75 16.24 -0.17 -3.66
C PRO A 75 15.25 -1.16 -3.02
N LEU A 76 13.99 -0.76 -2.86
CA LEU A 76 12.92 -1.61 -2.36
C LEU A 76 12.14 -2.34 -3.47
N ALA A 77 12.52 -2.16 -4.73
CA ALA A 77 11.80 -2.77 -5.84
C ALA A 77 12.18 -4.25 -6.05
N PRO A 78 11.29 -5.05 -6.67
CA PRO A 78 9.87 -4.79 -6.87
C PRO A 78 9.07 -5.05 -5.57
N SER A 79 8.30 -4.06 -5.13
CA SER A 79 7.36 -4.25 -4.01
C SER A 79 6.18 -3.28 -4.04
N VAL A 80 5.13 -3.65 -3.30
CA VAL A 80 3.93 -2.84 -3.05
C VAL A 80 3.63 -2.85 -1.57
N VAL A 81 3.27 -1.68 -1.04
CA VAL A 81 2.64 -1.52 0.27
C VAL A 81 1.24 -0.97 0.07
N ARG A 82 0.21 -1.69 0.50
CA ARG A 82 -1.15 -1.19 0.64
C ARG A 82 -1.36 -0.75 2.08
N MET A 83 -1.92 0.43 2.26
CA MET A 83 -2.34 0.98 3.54
C MET A 83 -3.81 1.36 3.44
N ARG A 84 -4.65 0.80 4.30
CA ARG A 84 -6.06 1.16 4.45
C ARG A 84 -6.22 1.98 5.72
N THR A 85 -6.73 3.19 5.60
CA THR A 85 -7.04 4.07 6.72
C THR A 85 -8.54 4.30 6.73
N ALA A 86 -9.23 3.81 7.75
CA ALA A 86 -10.66 4.02 7.93
C ALA A 86 -10.91 5.01 9.05
N ILE A 87 -11.89 5.88 8.88
CA ILE A 87 -12.38 6.78 9.92
C ILE A 87 -13.74 6.23 10.33
N GLY A 88 -13.72 5.26 11.25
CA GLY A 88 -14.94 4.67 11.76
C GLY A 88 -15.80 5.74 12.44
N TRP A 89 -17.05 5.85 12.02
CA TRP A 89 -18.07 6.58 12.75
C TRP A 89 -18.80 5.59 13.65
N ASP A 90 -18.27 5.34 14.84
CA ASP A 90 -19.01 4.61 15.88
C ASP A 90 -19.73 5.60 16.80
N ARG A 91 -20.83 5.16 17.42
CA ARG A 91 -21.59 5.99 18.37
C ARG A 91 -20.85 6.21 19.70
N GLU A 92 -19.85 5.40 20.00
CA GLU A 92 -19.14 5.39 21.29
C GLU A 92 -17.80 6.13 21.27
N HIS A 93 -17.15 6.27 20.12
CA HIS A 93 -15.84 6.90 19.87
C HIS A 93 -15.86 7.67 18.53
N PRO A 94 -16.60 8.79 18.45
CA PRO A 94 -16.63 9.58 17.23
C PRO A 94 -15.20 9.84 16.74
N PHE A 95 -14.90 9.40 15.52
CA PHE A 95 -13.59 9.52 14.83
C PHE A 95 -12.48 8.54 15.23
N ARG A 96 -12.80 7.27 15.53
CA ARG A 96 -11.75 6.25 15.65
C ARG A 96 -11.09 5.98 14.29
N ARG A 97 -9.89 6.54 14.10
CA ARG A 97 -9.03 6.25 12.95
C ARG A 97 -8.35 4.89 13.15
N THR A 98 -8.51 3.99 12.19
CA THR A 98 -7.77 2.72 12.14
C THR A 98 -6.90 2.68 10.89
N ARG A 99 -5.70 2.10 11.00
CA ARG A 99 -4.78 1.92 9.88
C ARG A 99 -4.34 0.46 9.84
N LYS A 100 -4.44 -0.14 8.66
CA LYS A 100 -4.09 -1.53 8.36
C LYS A 100 -3.18 -1.58 7.14
N MET A 101 -2.23 -2.51 7.11
CA MET A 101 -1.33 -2.64 5.97
C MET A 101 -1.16 -4.06 5.48
N ALA A 102 -0.90 -4.19 4.19
CA ALA A 102 -0.45 -5.41 3.54
C ALA A 102 0.71 -5.07 2.59
N THR A 103 1.70 -5.95 2.51
CA THR A 103 2.82 -5.82 1.58
C THR A 103 2.87 -7.01 0.62
N LEU A 104 3.38 -6.75 -0.58
CA LEU A 104 3.82 -7.76 -1.53
C LEU A 104 5.23 -7.39 -1.97
N CYS A 105 6.20 -8.26 -1.71
CA CYS A 105 7.56 -8.07 -2.16
C CYS A 105 8.03 -9.25 -2.99
N GLU A 106 8.59 -8.95 -4.15
CA GLU A 106 9.14 -9.90 -5.12
C GLU A 106 10.64 -9.64 -5.37
N GLY A 107 11.25 -8.78 -4.56
CA GLY A 107 12.66 -8.43 -4.62
C GLY A 107 13.58 -9.40 -3.87
N SER A 108 14.80 -8.95 -3.59
CA SER A 108 15.72 -9.71 -2.75
C SER A 108 15.20 -9.82 -1.32
N THR A 109 15.63 -10.84 -0.57
CA THR A 109 15.28 -11.00 0.85
C THR A 109 15.54 -9.72 1.65
N ALA A 110 16.70 -9.10 1.45
CA ALA A 110 17.06 -7.84 2.10
C ALA A 110 16.10 -6.67 1.73
N ALA A 111 15.69 -6.59 0.47
CA ALA A 111 14.70 -5.60 0.04
C ALA A 111 13.33 -5.87 0.69
N CYS A 112 12.90 -7.12 0.78
CA CYS A 112 11.63 -7.50 1.39
C CYS A 112 11.61 -7.26 2.90
N ASP A 113 12.71 -7.53 3.60
CA ASP A 113 12.85 -7.19 5.02
C ASP A 113 12.78 -5.67 5.23
N ALA A 114 13.47 -4.90 4.38
CA ALA A 114 13.43 -3.44 4.43
C ALA A 114 12.02 -2.88 4.15
N VAL A 115 11.28 -3.46 3.19
CA VAL A 115 9.87 -3.11 2.93
C VAL A 115 9.00 -3.41 4.14
N ALA A 116 9.16 -4.58 4.77
CA ALA A 116 8.40 -4.94 5.96
C ALA A 116 8.66 -3.97 7.14
N VAL A 117 9.92 -3.56 7.34
CA VAL A 117 10.28 -2.54 8.34
C VAL A 117 9.66 -1.19 8.00
N GLN A 118 9.72 -0.78 6.73
CA GLN A 118 9.16 0.50 6.29
C GLN A 118 7.64 0.53 6.44
N ALA A 119 6.96 -0.57 6.08
CA ALA A 119 5.53 -0.71 6.31
C ALA A 119 5.23 -0.54 7.81
N ARG A 120 5.86 -1.31 8.70
CA ARG A 120 5.64 -1.18 10.16
C ARG A 120 5.80 0.26 10.67
N LYS A 121 6.79 1.01 10.19
CA LYS A 121 6.96 2.43 10.52
C LYS A 121 5.76 3.29 10.06
N LEU A 122 5.23 3.04 8.86
CA LEU A 122 4.06 3.74 8.35
C LEU A 122 2.79 3.42 9.16
N ALA A 123 2.60 2.18 9.63
CA ALA A 123 1.48 1.87 10.53
C ALA A 123 1.61 2.54 11.90
N ALA A 124 2.82 2.63 12.44
CA ALA A 124 3.07 3.21 13.75
C ALA A 124 3.10 4.75 13.75
N ALA A 125 3.17 5.39 12.58
CA ALA A 125 3.17 6.84 12.47
C ALA A 125 1.82 7.41 12.97
N PRO A 126 1.84 8.48 13.79
CA PRO A 126 0.60 9.09 14.28
C PRO A 126 -0.37 9.43 13.14
N LEU A 127 -1.66 9.23 13.42
CA LEU A 127 -2.79 9.39 12.50
C LEU A 127 -3.35 10.82 12.50
#